data_AF-A0A645ITL6-F1
#
_entry.id   AF-A0A645ITL6-F1
#
_cell.length_a   1.000
_cell.length_b   1.000
_cell.length_c   1.000
_cell.angle_alpha   90.00
_cell.angle_beta   90.00
_cell.angle_gamma   90.00
#
_symmetry.space_group_name_H-M   'P 1'
#
loop_
_entity.id
_entity.type
_entity.pdbx_description
1 polymer ?
#
loop_
_entity_poly.entity_id
_entity_poly.type
_entity_poly.pdbx_seq_one_letter_code
_entity_poly.pdbx_strand_id
1 'polypeptide(L)'
;MVADYPSLNLGQAVMVYCYQLAGLIQQPARNIEMTDEHQLQALRERVLRLLATLNVSDDIKLTDWLQQRMGLLEQRDTAMLHRFLHDIEKNLTK
;
A
#
# COMPACT_ATOMS: atom_id res chain seq x y z
N MET A 1 -27.37 30.21 -2.02
CA MET A 1 -27.65 30.32 -3.46
C MET A 1 -26.35 29.97 -4.18
N VAL A 2 -26.28 28.81 -4.83
CA VAL A 2 -25.15 28.44 -5.69
C VAL A 2 -25.23 29.34 -6.92
N ALA A 3 -24.13 29.98 -7.30
CA ALA A 3 -24.14 30.90 -8.44
C ALA A 3 -24.33 30.13 -9.76
N ASP A 4 -25.28 30.58 -10.59
CA ASP A 4 -25.69 29.98 -11.88
C ASP A 4 -24.62 30.03 -13.00
N TYR A 5 -23.37 30.44 -12.70
CA TYR A 5 -22.25 30.45 -13.63
C TYR A 5 -20.92 30.14 -12.92
N PRO A 6 -20.51 28.86 -12.82
CA PRO A 6 -19.31 28.47 -12.09
C PRO A 6 -18.05 28.49 -12.97
N SER A 7 -17.92 29.44 -13.90
CA SER A 7 -16.72 29.57 -14.73
C SER A 7 -15.69 30.43 -14.03
N LEU A 8 -14.58 29.83 -13.60
CA LEU A 8 -13.39 30.56 -13.16
C LEU A 8 -12.53 30.93 -14.37
N ASN A 9 -12.03 32.17 -14.40
CA ASN A 9 -10.95 32.48 -15.33
C ASN A 9 -9.66 31.76 -14.90
N LEU A 10 -8.67 31.70 -15.80
CA LEU A 10 -7.43 30.97 -15.55
C LEU A 10 -6.74 31.39 -14.24
N GLY A 11 -6.68 32.70 -13.95
CA GLY A 11 -6.06 33.23 -12.74
C GLY A 11 -6.79 32.80 -11.46
N GLN A 12 -8.12 32.81 -11.47
CA GLN A 12 -8.92 32.33 -10.36
C GLN A 12 -8.77 30.82 -10.16
N ALA A 13 -8.74 30.04 -11.25
CA ALA A 13 -8.56 28.59 -11.19
C ALA A 13 -7.20 28.23 -10.56
N VAL A 14 -6.13 28.91 -10.99
CA VAL A 14 -4.80 28.75 -10.41
C VAL A 14 -4.79 29.13 -8.93
N MET A 15 -5.41 30.25 -8.55
CA MET A 15 -5.49 30.68 -7.15
C MET A 15 -6.18 29.65 -6.26
N VAL A 16 -7.35 29.13 -6.69
CA VAL A 16 -8.08 28.11 -5.93
C VAL A 16 -7.25 26.82 -5.81
N TYR A 17 -6.60 26.38 -6.90
CA TYR A 17 -5.70 25.21 -6.84
C TYR A 17 -4.53 25.43 -5.88
N CYS A 18 -3.84 26.56 -5.97
CA CYS A 18 -2.73 26.89 -5.09
C CYS A 18 -3.18 26.95 -3.62
N TYR A 19 -4.34 27.54 -3.33
CA TYR A 19 -4.89 27.60 -1.98
C TYR A 19 -5.21 26.20 -1.43
N GLN A 20 -5.81 25.32 -2.23
CA GLN A 20 -6.11 23.95 -1.78
C GLN A 20 -4.85 23.11 -1.58
N LEU A 21 -3.84 23.30 -2.44
CA LEU A 21 -2.57 22.59 -2.33
C LEU A 21 -1.66 23.16 -1.23
N ALA A 22 -1.79 24.43 -0.85
CA ALA A 22 -0.99 25.05 0.21
C ALA A 22 -1.13 24.31 1.56
N GLY A 23 -2.30 23.73 1.83
CA GLY A 23 -2.52 22.88 3.00
C GLY A 23 -1.67 21.60 3.02
N LEU A 24 -1.26 21.08 1.86
CA LEU A 24 -0.37 19.92 1.75
C LEU A 24 1.10 20.28 1.96
N ILE A 25 1.50 21.50 1.60
CA ILE A 25 2.87 22.00 1.79
C ILE A 25 3.20 22.16 3.29
N GLN A 26 2.19 22.49 4.10
CA GLN A 26 2.33 22.67 5.55
C GLN A 26 2.23 21.35 6.33
N GLN A 27 1.92 20.24 5.67
CA GLN A 27 1.93 18.94 6.34
C GLN A 27 3.38 18.49 6.51
N PRO A 28 3.80 18.12 7.73
CA PRO A 28 5.10 17.48 7.89
C PRO A 28 5.12 16.25 6.99
N ALA A 29 6.16 16.14 6.15
CA ALA A 29 6.34 14.96 5.32
C ALA A 29 6.27 13.75 6.24
N ARG A 30 5.27 12.89 6.01
CA ARG A 30 5.18 11.63 6.73
C ARG A 30 6.47 10.89 6.39
N ASN A 31 7.27 10.62 7.42
CA ASN A 31 8.53 9.90 7.23
C ASN A 31 8.15 8.46 6.93
N ILE A 32 7.92 8.18 5.65
CA ILE A 32 7.69 6.84 5.15
C ILE A 32 9.07 6.21 5.14
N GLU A 33 9.36 5.42 6.17
CA GLU A 33 10.52 4.52 6.12
C GLU A 33 10.29 3.61 4.91
N MET A 34 11.05 3.86 3.85
CA MET A 34 10.99 3.04 2.65
C MET A 34 11.27 1.60 3.06
N THR A 35 10.37 0.70 2.68
CA THR A 35 10.52 -0.71 3.01
C THR A 35 11.80 -1.23 2.38
N ASP A 36 12.61 -1.93 3.18
CA ASP A 36 13.80 -2.60 2.68
C ASP A 36 13.38 -3.60 1.60
N GLU A 37 13.83 -3.37 0.37
CA GLU A 37 13.43 -4.16 -0.80
C GLU A 37 13.72 -5.65 -0.61
N HIS A 38 14.78 -5.98 0.14
CA HIS A 38 15.09 -7.35 0.52
C HIS A 38 14.04 -7.96 1.47
N GLN A 39 13.50 -7.19 2.41
CA GLN A 39 12.45 -7.67 3.32
C GLN A 39 11.13 -7.92 2.60
N LEU A 40 10.80 -7.07 1.63
CA LEU A 40 9.62 -7.23 0.78
C LEU A 40 9.75 -8.47 -0.12
N GLN A 41 10.90 -8.66 -0.77
CA GLN A 41 11.16 -9.86 -1.57
C GLN A 41 11.06 -11.14 -0.73
N ALA A 42 11.67 -11.17 0.45
CA ALA A 42 11.57 -12.29 1.36
C ALA A 42 10.11 -12.58 1.79
N LEU A 43 9.31 -11.53 2.02
CA LEU A 43 7.88 -11.69 2.33
C LEU A 43 7.12 -12.31 1.16
N ARG A 44 7.37 -11.84 -0.07
CA ARG A 44 6.74 -12.36 -1.30
C ARG A 44 7.00 -13.84 -1.49
N GLU A 45 8.25 -14.27 -1.38
CA GLU A 45 8.62 -15.68 -1.50
C GLU A 45 7.97 -16.54 -0.42
N ARG A 46 7.86 -16.01 0.80
CA ARG A 46 7.25 -16.71 1.92
C ARG A 46 5.75 -16.91 1.72
N VAL A 47 5.04 -15.88 1.26
CA VAL A 47 3.62 -15.97 0.93
C VAL A 47 3.39 -16.99 -0.19
N LEU A 48 4.21 -17.00 -1.24
CA LEU A 48 4.10 -18.00 -2.31
C LEU A 48 4.28 -19.43 -1.80
N ARG A 49 5.26 -19.66 -0.92
CA ARG A 49 5.43 -20.97 -0.28
C ARG A 49 4.21 -21.35 0.56
N LEU A 50 3.65 -20.41 1.32
CA LEU A 50 2.45 -20.66 2.10
C LEU A 50 1.25 -21.03 1.21
N LEU A 51 1.02 -20.30 0.12
CA LEU A 51 -0.03 -20.61 -0.85
C LEU A 51 0.12 -22.02 -1.44
N ALA A 52 1.36 -22.45 -1.69
CA ALA A 52 1.64 -23.81 -2.14
C ALA A 52 1.35 -24.85 -1.06
N THR A 53 1.73 -24.61 0.19
CA THR A 53 1.40 -25.52 1.31
C THR A 53 -0.10 -25.63 1.57
N LEU A 54 -0.85 -24.56 1.29
CA LEU A 54 -2.31 -24.54 1.46
C LEU A 54 -3.05 -25.06 0.22
N ASN A 55 -2.34 -25.44 -0.85
CA ASN A 55 -2.91 -25.89 -2.12
C ASN A 55 -3.86 -24.85 -2.77
N VAL A 56 -3.53 -23.56 -2.61
CA VAL A 56 -4.27 -22.39 -3.16
C VAL A 56 -3.51 -21.72 -4.32
N SER A 57 -2.29 -22.18 -4.62
CA SER A 57 -1.43 -21.58 -5.68
C SER A 57 -2.06 -21.54 -7.07
N ASP A 58 -3.05 -22.37 -7.36
CA ASP A 58 -3.75 -22.38 -8.64
C ASP A 58 -4.68 -21.17 -8.82
N ASP A 59 -4.99 -20.44 -7.74
CA ASP A 59 -5.67 -19.14 -7.83
C ASP A 59 -4.68 -18.05 -8.22
N ILE A 60 -4.41 -17.98 -9.52
CA ILE A 60 -3.49 -17.01 -10.14
C ILE A 60 -3.96 -15.58 -9.86
N LYS A 61 -5.27 -15.31 -9.88
CA LYS A 61 -5.82 -13.96 -9.65
C LYS A 61 -5.52 -13.49 -8.23
N LEU A 62 -5.74 -14.36 -7.24
CA LEU A 62 -5.44 -14.07 -5.85
C LEU A 62 -3.93 -13.88 -5.64
N THR A 63 -3.13 -14.76 -6.25
CA THR A 63 -1.67 -14.72 -6.14
C THR A 63 -1.11 -13.42 -6.71
N ASP A 64 -1.53 -13.02 -7.91
CA ASP A 64 -1.11 -11.77 -8.54
C ASP A 64 -1.57 -10.54 -7.74
N TRP A 65 -2.82 -10.54 -7.27
CA TRP A 65 -3.33 -9.46 -6.44
C TRP A 65 -2.51 -9.30 -5.15
N LEU A 66 -2.17 -10.40 -4.46
CA LEU A 66 -1.32 -10.38 -3.27
C LEU A 66 0.06 -9.79 -3.58
N GLN A 67 0.73 -10.27 -4.64
CA GLN A 67 2.06 -9.80 -5.04
C GLN A 67 2.09 -8.29 -5.33
N GLN A 68 1.05 -7.79 -6.01
CA GLN A 68 0.89 -6.35 -6.29
C GLN A 68 0.65 -5.56 -5.01
N ARG A 69 -0.29 -6.00 -4.16
CA ARG A 69 -0.65 -5.30 -2.93
C ARG A 69 0.48 -5.24 -1.92
N MET A 70 1.28 -6.30 -1.83
CA MET A 70 2.44 -6.32 -0.96
C MET A 70 3.48 -5.26 -1.32
N GLY A 71 3.56 -4.85 -2.59
CA GLY A 71 4.45 -3.77 -3.03
C GLY A 71 4.06 -2.37 -2.51
N LEU A 72 2.89 -2.23 -1.89
CA LEU A 72 2.39 -0.97 -1.32
C LEU A 72 2.52 -0.91 0.20
N LEU A 73 3.04 -1.96 0.83
CA LEU A 73 3.14 -2.05 2.29
C LEU A 73 4.20 -1.09 2.83
N GLU A 74 3.94 -0.49 3.98
CA GLU A 74 4.96 0.23 4.75
C GLU A 74 5.88 -0.77 5.49
N GLN A 75 7.05 -0.30 5.92
CA GLN A 75 8.04 -1.12 6.63
C GLN A 75 7.46 -1.81 7.87
N ARG A 76 6.64 -1.09 8.64
CA ARG A 76 5.94 -1.62 9.80
C ARG A 76 5.02 -2.79 9.45
N ASP A 77 4.24 -2.65 8.38
CA ASP A 77 3.26 -3.67 7.98
C ASP A 77 3.97 -4.92 7.42
N THR A 78 5.05 -4.72 6.67
CA THR A 78 5.92 -5.81 6.18
C THR A 78 6.47 -6.65 7.35
N ALA A 79 6.97 -5.99 8.41
CA ALA A 79 7.45 -6.67 9.60
C ALA A 79 6.33 -7.41 10.36
N MET A 80 5.16 -6.80 10.49
CA MET A 80 3.99 -7.41 11.15
C MET A 80 3.50 -8.66 10.38
N LEU A 81 3.47 -8.60 9.05
CA LEU A 81 3.08 -9.74 8.22
C LEU A 81 4.08 -10.89 8.32
N HIS A 82 5.38 -10.62 8.37
CA HIS A 82 6.38 -11.67 8.62
C HIS A 82 6.13 -12.41 9.93
N ARG A 83 5.77 -11.69 11.00
CA ARG A 83 5.42 -12.31 12.29
C ARG A 83 4.13 -13.14 12.19
N PHE A 84 3.11 -12.58 11.54
CA PHE A 84 1.83 -13.27 11.37
C PHE A 84 1.98 -14.57 10.57
N LEU A 85 2.70 -14.54 9.45
CA LEU A 85 2.98 -15.74 8.65
C LEU A 85 3.76 -16.79 9.43
N HIS A 86 4.69 -16.36 10.30
CA HIS A 86 5.40 -17.27 11.20
C HIS A 86 4.46 -18.00 12.15
N ASP A 87 3.52 -17.27 12.75
CA ASP A 87 2.55 -17.88 13.64
C ASP A 87 1.61 -18.85 12.90
N ILE A 88 1.21 -18.54 11.65
CA ILE A 88 0.44 -19.46 10.80
C ILE A 88 1.23 -20.74 10.52
N GLU A 89 2.45 -20.62 9.99
CA GLU A 89 3.30 -21.77 9.63
C GLU A 89 3.54 -22.69 10.83
N LYS A 90 3.76 -22.10 12.01
CA LYS A 90 3.91 -22.83 13.27
C LYS A 90 2.66 -23.62 13.65
N ASN A 91 1.47 -23.10 13.38
CA ASN A 91 0.21 -23.80 13.65
C ASN A 91 -0.12 -24.87 12.60
N LEU A 92 0.35 -24.72 11.35
CA LEU A 92 0.18 -25.73 10.30
C LEU A 92 1.12 -26.93 10.45
N THR A 93 2.25 -26.76 11.13
CA THR A 93 3.25 -27.82 11.37
C THR A 93 3.00 -28.58 12.70
N LYS A 94 2.00 -28.16 13.47
CA LYS A 94 1.54 -28.82 14.68
C LYS A 94 0.39 -29.76 14.38
#